data_AF-A0A535X5U3-F1
#
_entry.id   AF-A0A535X5U3-F1
#
_cell.length_a   1.000
_cell.length_b   1.000
_cell.length_c   1.000
_cell.angle_alpha   90.00
_cell.angle_beta   90.00
_cell.angle_gamma   90.00
#
_symmetry.space_group_name_H-M   'P 1'
#
loop_
_entity.id
_entity.type
_entity.pdbx_description
1 polymer ?
#
loop_
_entity_poly.entity_id
_entity_poly.type
_entity_poly.pdbx_seq_one_letter_code
_entity_poly.pdbx_strand_id
1 'polypeptide(L)'
;YTPGTFAKTDELVELCTVAADFGGMYISHLRNEGDRLLEAVDELIEIAGRARLRAEIYHLKQAGRANWEKLPAVIDRVENARSDGLDITADMYTYTAGATGLNAAMPPWVQVGGFNAWIARLRDPEVRARVADEMRLPGKDWENLFLAAGGGPGVLLVSFKNERLKALTGRTLLEVAVARRTSPEETAIDLVVEDESRVGACYFVASEENLRRQVALPWMSFGSDEAAPAPEGVFLRSHPHPRAYGTFARLLGHYVRDEKIVPLEDAIHRLTDLPARTLRLGRRGRVARGYFADVVAFDPRTIETRATYAEPHRYATGMVHVLVNGEPVLKDGEHTGARPGRVLVPTRGTARLS
;
A
#
# COMPACT_ATOMS: atom_id res chain seq x y z
N TYR A 1 -7.69 -6.43 -7.29
CA TYR A 1 -7.66 -7.87 -6.96
C TYR A 1 -8.98 -8.57 -7.21
N THR A 2 -9.00 -9.90 -7.32
CA THR A 2 -10.22 -10.69 -7.19
C THR A 2 -10.83 -10.49 -5.79
N PRO A 3 -12.17 -10.32 -5.66
CA PRO A 3 -13.16 -10.35 -6.74
C PRO A 3 -13.34 -9.04 -7.52
N GLY A 4 -12.89 -7.89 -6.99
CA GLY A 4 -13.14 -6.56 -7.59
C GLY A 4 -12.62 -6.34 -9.01
N THR A 5 -11.67 -7.16 -9.48
CA THR A 5 -11.13 -7.11 -10.86
C THR A 5 -12.19 -7.31 -11.94
N PHE A 6 -13.32 -7.94 -11.60
CA PHE A 6 -14.43 -8.21 -12.52
C PHE A 6 -15.48 -7.09 -12.56
N ALA A 7 -15.43 -6.12 -11.63
CA ALA A 7 -16.35 -5.00 -11.60
C ALA A 7 -16.08 -4.07 -12.80
N LYS A 8 -17.15 -3.67 -13.49
CA LYS A 8 -17.09 -2.70 -14.60
C LYS A 8 -17.03 -1.29 -14.06
N THR A 9 -16.45 -0.36 -14.82
CA THR A 9 -16.38 1.06 -14.45
C THR A 9 -17.77 1.63 -14.14
N ASP A 10 -18.79 1.30 -14.93
CA ASP A 10 -20.18 1.72 -14.67
C ASP A 10 -20.72 1.26 -13.32
N GLU A 11 -20.40 0.03 -12.90
CA GLU A 11 -20.80 -0.48 -11.58
C GLU A 11 -20.16 0.35 -10.45
N LEU A 12 -18.88 0.69 -10.60
CA LEU A 12 -18.16 1.53 -9.64
C LEU A 12 -18.72 2.94 -9.61
N VAL A 13 -19.11 3.50 -10.76
CA VAL A 13 -19.77 4.82 -10.86
C VAL A 13 -21.08 4.83 -10.08
N GLU A 14 -21.93 3.82 -10.22
CA GLU A 14 -23.21 3.75 -9.49
C GLU A 14 -22.99 3.69 -7.97
N LEU A 15 -22.06 2.85 -7.51
CA LEU A 15 -21.70 2.77 -6.09
C LEU A 15 -21.13 4.10 -5.55
N CYS A 16 -20.26 4.73 -6.33
CA CYS A 16 -19.66 6.01 -5.97
C CYS A 16 -20.67 7.16 -5.97
N THR A 17 -21.68 7.11 -6.83
CA THR A 17 -22.76 8.10 -6.86
C THR A 17 -23.54 8.07 -5.55
N VAL A 18 -23.87 6.88 -5.05
CA VAL A 18 -24.49 6.74 -3.72
C VAL A 18 -23.56 7.24 -2.62
N ALA A 19 -22.26 6.92 -2.68
CA ALA A 19 -21.30 7.41 -1.69
C ALA A 19 -21.17 8.94 -1.69
N ALA A 20 -21.31 9.58 -2.87
CA ALA A 20 -21.26 11.03 -3.03
C ALA A 20 -22.38 11.72 -2.24
N ASP A 21 -23.59 11.15 -2.21
CA ASP A 21 -24.74 11.69 -1.47
C ASP A 21 -24.47 11.81 0.05
N PHE A 22 -23.59 10.95 0.57
CA PHE A 22 -23.17 10.97 1.98
C PHE A 22 -21.87 11.74 2.21
N GLY A 23 -21.35 12.41 1.19
CA GLY A 23 -20.07 13.12 1.24
C GLY A 23 -18.86 12.19 1.35
N GLY A 24 -18.98 10.97 0.84
CA GLY A 24 -17.93 9.96 0.79
C GLY A 24 -16.76 10.32 -0.11
N MET A 25 -15.92 9.33 -0.39
CA MET A 25 -14.73 9.44 -1.24
C MET A 25 -14.45 8.07 -1.87
N TYR A 26 -13.91 8.08 -3.08
CA TYR A 26 -13.44 6.88 -3.77
C TYR A 26 -11.93 6.72 -3.60
N ILE A 27 -11.51 5.85 -2.69
CA ILE A 27 -10.09 5.50 -2.50
C ILE A 27 -9.85 4.19 -3.24
N SER A 28 -8.92 4.18 -4.19
CA SER A 28 -8.70 3.02 -5.06
C SER A 28 -7.25 2.56 -5.07
N HIS A 29 -7.05 1.28 -4.73
CA HIS A 29 -5.99 0.50 -5.37
C HIS A 29 -6.36 0.39 -6.84
N LEU A 30 -5.58 1.01 -7.73
CA LEU A 30 -5.91 1.07 -9.16
C LEU A 30 -6.04 -0.33 -9.78
N ARG A 31 -6.82 -0.45 -10.86
CA ARG A 31 -7.03 -1.74 -11.53
C ARG A 31 -5.71 -2.38 -12.01
N ASN A 32 -4.74 -1.55 -12.37
CA ASN A 32 -3.40 -1.94 -12.79
C ASN A 32 -2.42 -0.84 -12.39
N GLU A 33 -1.26 -1.21 -11.84
CA GLU A 33 -0.19 -0.26 -11.48
C GLU A 33 1.05 -0.44 -12.35
N GLY A 34 1.00 -1.36 -13.32
CA GLY A 34 2.04 -1.67 -14.29
C GLY A 34 1.66 -1.30 -15.73
N ASP A 35 1.51 -2.30 -16.58
CA ASP A 35 1.40 -2.14 -18.04
C ASP A 35 0.22 -1.26 -18.46
N ARG A 36 -0.88 -1.28 -17.71
CA ARG A 36 -2.10 -0.49 -17.96
C ARG A 36 -2.34 0.61 -16.92
N LEU A 37 -1.27 1.08 -16.28
CA LEU A 37 -1.33 2.12 -15.25
C LEU A 37 -2.05 3.39 -15.73
N LEU A 38 -1.76 3.86 -16.94
CA LEU A 38 -2.34 5.10 -17.44
C LEU A 38 -3.86 4.97 -17.62
N GLU A 39 -4.32 3.85 -18.17
CA GLU A 39 -5.74 3.58 -18.31
C GLU A 39 -6.43 3.39 -16.96
N ALA A 40 -5.74 2.84 -15.95
CA ALA A 40 -6.28 2.72 -14.61
C ALA A 40 -6.40 4.08 -13.89
N VAL A 41 -5.47 5.00 -14.15
CA VAL A 41 -5.58 6.40 -13.70
C VAL A 41 -6.73 7.10 -14.41
N ASP A 42 -6.86 6.92 -15.73
CA ASP A 42 -7.96 7.47 -16.52
C ASP A 42 -9.33 6.95 -16.02
N GLU A 43 -9.42 5.66 -15.66
CA GLU A 43 -10.62 5.07 -15.05
C GLU A 43 -10.99 5.73 -13.71
N LEU A 44 -10.00 5.98 -12.83
CA LEU A 44 -10.26 6.66 -11.55
C LEU A 44 -10.76 8.09 -11.78
N ILE A 45 -10.17 8.81 -12.72
CA ILE A 45 -10.59 10.18 -13.10
C ILE A 45 -12.01 10.15 -13.66
N GLU A 46 -12.33 9.18 -14.53
CA GLU A 46 -13.68 8.99 -15.07
C GLU A 46 -14.70 8.75 -13.95
N ILE A 47 -14.41 7.83 -13.02
CA ILE A 47 -15.29 7.52 -11.89
C ILE A 47 -15.50 8.77 -11.03
N ALA A 48 -14.43 9.48 -10.68
CA ALA A 48 -14.49 10.70 -9.88
C ALA A 48 -15.36 11.78 -10.55
N GLY A 49 -15.19 11.97 -11.86
CA GLY A 49 -15.96 12.94 -12.65
C GLY A 49 -17.44 12.57 -12.79
N ARG A 50 -17.74 11.33 -13.16
CA ARG A 50 -19.12 10.85 -13.39
C ARG A 50 -19.93 10.83 -12.10
N ALA A 51 -19.36 10.34 -11.01
CA ALA A 51 -20.03 10.24 -9.72
C ALA A 51 -19.87 11.52 -8.85
N ARG A 52 -19.13 12.53 -9.35
CA ARG A 52 -18.94 13.85 -8.70
C ARG A 52 -18.49 13.75 -7.24
N LEU A 53 -17.54 12.87 -6.98
CA LEU A 53 -16.95 12.69 -5.66
C LEU A 53 -15.44 12.86 -5.69
N ARG A 54 -14.90 13.07 -4.50
CA ARG A 54 -13.46 13.14 -4.27
C ARG A 54 -12.86 11.76 -4.42
N ALA A 55 -11.64 11.67 -4.92
CA ALA A 55 -10.96 10.40 -5.10
C ALA A 55 -9.52 10.43 -4.57
N GLU A 56 -9.02 9.27 -4.21
CA GLU A 56 -7.63 9.07 -3.81
C GLU A 56 -7.05 7.87 -4.54
N ILE A 57 -5.92 8.08 -5.22
CA ILE A 57 -5.09 6.97 -5.70
C ILE A 57 -4.37 6.40 -4.49
N TYR A 58 -4.81 5.22 -4.05
CA TYR A 58 -4.17 4.52 -2.94
C TYR A 58 -2.79 4.05 -3.38
N HIS A 59 -1.79 4.20 -2.52
CA HIS A 59 -0.41 3.72 -2.66
C HIS A 59 0.20 3.83 -4.08
N LEU A 60 0.13 5.01 -4.71
CA LEU A 60 0.54 5.23 -6.10
C LEU A 60 1.95 4.69 -6.36
N LYS A 61 2.07 3.88 -7.43
CA LYS A 61 3.34 3.34 -7.89
C LYS A 61 3.31 3.03 -9.39
N GLN A 62 4.50 2.82 -9.93
CA GLN A 62 4.72 2.29 -11.27
C GLN A 62 5.38 0.91 -11.09
N ALA A 63 4.60 -0.16 -11.16
CA ALA A 63 5.05 -1.51 -10.89
C ALA A 63 5.85 -2.09 -12.07
N GLY A 64 7.13 -2.37 -11.82
CA GLY A 64 8.05 -2.99 -12.77
C GLY A 64 8.81 -1.98 -13.64
N ARG A 65 10.04 -2.33 -13.99
CA ARG A 65 10.99 -1.45 -14.71
C ARG A 65 10.42 -0.85 -16.00
N ALA A 66 9.65 -1.64 -16.75
CA ALA A 66 9.02 -1.21 -18.00
C ALA A 66 7.93 -0.14 -17.83
N ASN A 67 7.54 0.17 -16.58
CA ASN A 67 6.48 1.12 -16.26
C ASN A 67 7.02 2.37 -15.56
N TRP A 68 8.29 2.40 -15.17
CA TRP A 68 8.87 3.51 -14.41
C TRP A 68 8.82 4.84 -15.17
N GLU A 69 8.99 4.83 -16.51
CA GLU A 69 8.89 6.05 -17.31
C GLU A 69 7.47 6.65 -17.38
N LYS A 70 6.44 5.96 -16.88
CA LYS A 70 5.05 6.44 -16.94
C LYS A 70 4.73 7.51 -15.91
N LEU A 71 5.56 7.71 -14.89
CA LEU A 71 5.30 8.67 -13.81
C LEU A 71 4.98 10.10 -14.29
N PRO A 72 5.73 10.74 -15.22
CA PRO A 72 5.36 12.05 -15.75
C PRO A 72 3.93 12.08 -16.30
N ALA A 73 3.55 11.07 -17.10
CA ALA A 73 2.22 11.00 -17.71
C ALA A 73 1.08 10.74 -16.69
N VAL A 74 1.39 10.14 -15.54
CA VAL A 74 0.46 10.04 -14.39
C VAL A 74 0.30 11.41 -13.74
N ILE A 75 1.40 12.12 -13.48
CA ILE A 75 1.37 13.45 -12.87
C ILE A 75 0.53 14.40 -13.74
N ASP A 76 0.80 14.45 -15.05
CA ASP A 76 0.06 15.30 -15.98
C ASP A 76 -1.45 15.02 -15.96
N ARG A 77 -1.87 13.74 -15.94
CA ARG A 77 -3.29 13.36 -15.84
C ARG A 77 -3.94 13.86 -14.57
N VAL A 78 -3.29 13.63 -13.42
CA VAL A 78 -3.82 14.04 -12.12
C VAL A 78 -3.88 15.56 -12.01
N GLU A 79 -2.85 16.27 -12.47
CA GLU A 79 -2.81 17.74 -12.43
C GLU A 79 -3.86 18.36 -13.35
N ASN A 80 -4.05 17.83 -14.56
CA ASN A 80 -5.10 18.28 -15.48
C ASN A 80 -6.50 18.04 -14.90
N ALA A 81 -6.75 16.84 -14.36
CA ALA A 81 -8.02 16.53 -13.70
C ALA A 81 -8.31 17.46 -12.52
N ARG A 82 -7.27 17.82 -11.75
CA ARG A 82 -7.37 18.78 -10.64
C ARG A 82 -7.63 20.20 -11.13
N SER A 83 -7.00 20.64 -12.22
CA SER A 83 -7.28 21.96 -12.83
C SER A 83 -8.71 22.05 -13.39
N ASP A 84 -9.26 20.92 -13.84
CA ASP A 84 -10.65 20.80 -14.30
C ASP A 84 -11.67 20.72 -13.13
N GLY A 85 -11.19 20.78 -11.89
CA GLY A 85 -12.02 20.91 -10.70
C GLY A 85 -12.29 19.60 -9.95
N LEU A 86 -11.65 18.48 -10.34
CA LEU A 86 -11.75 17.23 -9.58
C LEU A 86 -10.84 17.27 -8.34
N ASP A 87 -11.36 16.79 -7.21
CA ASP A 87 -10.61 16.67 -5.96
C ASP A 87 -9.96 15.28 -5.89
N ILE A 88 -8.79 15.15 -6.51
CA ILE A 88 -8.01 13.90 -6.59
C ILE A 88 -6.72 14.04 -5.79
N THR A 89 -6.51 13.18 -4.80
CA THR A 89 -5.25 13.04 -4.06
C THR A 89 -4.60 11.69 -4.35
N ALA A 90 -3.41 11.48 -3.80
CA ALA A 90 -2.82 10.16 -3.71
C ALA A 90 -2.13 9.98 -2.35
N ASP A 91 -1.88 8.74 -1.98
CA ASP A 91 -0.92 8.40 -0.93
C ASP A 91 0.14 7.43 -1.45
N MET A 92 1.23 7.31 -0.68
CA MET A 92 2.26 6.31 -0.92
C MET A 92 2.95 5.89 0.38
N TYR A 93 3.55 4.71 0.36
CA TYR A 93 4.60 4.32 1.30
C TYR A 93 5.98 4.61 0.71
N THR A 94 6.99 4.70 1.56
CA THR A 94 8.34 5.21 1.21
C THR A 94 9.35 4.09 0.88
N TYR A 95 8.91 3.04 0.20
CA TYR A 95 9.71 1.83 -0.09
C TYR A 95 9.53 1.36 -1.53
N THR A 96 10.56 0.71 -2.08
CA THR A 96 10.57 0.19 -3.45
C THR A 96 9.91 -1.17 -3.62
N ALA A 97 9.53 -1.83 -2.52
CA ALA A 97 8.73 -3.04 -2.58
C ALA A 97 7.28 -2.79 -2.13
N GLY A 98 6.33 -3.42 -2.82
CA GLY A 98 4.99 -3.63 -2.28
C GLY A 98 4.92 -4.94 -1.50
N ALA A 99 3.87 -5.10 -0.69
CA ALA A 99 3.60 -6.37 0.00
C ALA A 99 2.15 -6.80 -0.22
N THR A 100 1.97 -8.08 -0.53
CA THR A 100 0.67 -8.70 -0.81
C THR A 100 0.81 -10.22 -0.65
N GLY A 101 0.04 -11.02 -1.36
CA GLY A 101 0.20 -12.47 -1.38
C GLY A 101 0.70 -13.01 -2.71
N LEU A 102 1.19 -14.25 -2.72
CA LEU A 102 1.54 -15.00 -3.94
C LEU A 102 0.40 -15.12 -4.96
N ASN A 103 -0.85 -14.86 -4.55
CA ASN A 103 -1.98 -14.74 -5.46
C ASN A 103 -1.79 -13.61 -6.50
N ALA A 104 -1.02 -12.56 -6.19
CA ALA A 104 -0.72 -11.48 -7.13
C ALA A 104 0.36 -11.85 -8.17
N ALA A 105 1.06 -12.98 -7.95
CA ALA A 105 1.94 -13.57 -8.94
C ALA A 105 1.19 -14.44 -9.95
N MET A 106 -0.12 -14.67 -9.81
CA MET A 106 -0.87 -15.65 -10.60
C MET A 106 -2.03 -15.00 -11.38
N PRO A 107 -2.39 -15.53 -12.57
CA PRO A 107 -3.50 -15.03 -13.36
C PRO A 107 -4.84 -15.00 -12.58
N PRO A 108 -5.64 -13.92 -12.64
CA PRO A 108 -6.86 -13.81 -11.82
C PRO A 108 -7.90 -14.92 -12.02
N TRP A 109 -7.97 -15.52 -13.21
CA TRP A 109 -8.96 -16.57 -13.51
C TRP A 109 -8.82 -17.80 -12.60
N VAL A 110 -7.61 -18.11 -12.14
CA VAL A 110 -7.39 -19.28 -11.29
C VAL A 110 -8.02 -19.10 -9.89
N GLN A 111 -8.30 -17.85 -9.50
CA GLN A 111 -8.85 -17.45 -8.21
C GLN A 111 -10.39 -17.31 -8.22
N VAL A 112 -11.05 -17.53 -9.36
CA VAL A 112 -12.50 -17.42 -9.49
C VAL A 112 -13.21 -18.42 -8.57
N GLY A 113 -14.28 -18.01 -7.87
CA GLY A 113 -14.95 -18.88 -6.90
C GLY A 113 -14.25 -18.96 -5.54
N GLY A 114 -13.22 -18.13 -5.31
CA GLY A 114 -12.62 -17.92 -4.00
C GLY A 114 -11.52 -18.92 -3.64
N PHE A 115 -11.09 -18.85 -2.39
CA PHE A 115 -9.86 -19.48 -1.91
C PHE A 115 -9.82 -21.00 -2.10
N ASN A 116 -10.89 -21.72 -1.73
CA ASN A 116 -10.91 -23.19 -1.86
C ASN A 116 -10.89 -23.64 -3.33
N ALA A 117 -11.61 -22.93 -4.21
CA ALA A 117 -11.59 -23.21 -5.65
C ALA A 117 -10.22 -22.94 -6.27
N TRP A 118 -9.53 -21.90 -5.78
CA TRP A 118 -8.16 -21.59 -6.19
C TRP A 118 -7.19 -22.73 -5.84
N ILE A 119 -7.16 -23.20 -4.59
CA ILE A 119 -6.29 -24.31 -4.18
C ILE A 119 -6.63 -25.60 -4.95
N ALA A 120 -7.91 -25.91 -5.13
CA ALA A 120 -8.34 -27.09 -5.88
C ALA A 120 -7.84 -27.05 -7.34
N ARG A 121 -7.93 -25.88 -8.00
CA ARG A 121 -7.40 -25.67 -9.36
C ARG A 121 -5.89 -25.82 -9.42
N LEU A 122 -5.15 -25.29 -8.45
CA LEU A 122 -3.68 -25.40 -8.44
C LEU A 122 -3.16 -26.84 -8.22
N ARG A 123 -4.02 -27.77 -7.79
CA ARG A 123 -3.70 -29.21 -7.69
C ARG A 123 -3.86 -29.96 -9.01
N ASP A 124 -4.56 -29.38 -9.99
CA ASP A 124 -4.73 -29.97 -11.32
C ASP A 124 -3.46 -29.74 -12.16
N PRO A 125 -2.82 -30.80 -12.71
CA PRO A 125 -1.56 -30.67 -13.45
C PRO A 125 -1.64 -29.80 -14.71
N GLU A 126 -2.75 -29.84 -15.44
CA GLU A 126 -2.91 -29.05 -16.68
C GLU A 126 -3.10 -27.57 -16.34
N VAL A 127 -3.92 -27.29 -15.32
CA VAL A 127 -4.12 -25.93 -14.80
C VAL A 127 -2.82 -25.36 -14.26
N ARG A 128 -2.07 -26.17 -13.51
CA ARG A 128 -0.79 -25.77 -12.94
C ARG A 128 0.23 -25.39 -14.02
N ALA A 129 0.40 -26.24 -15.03
CA ALA A 129 1.30 -25.96 -16.15
C ALA A 129 0.93 -24.64 -16.86
N ARG A 130 -0.38 -24.45 -17.12
CA ARG A 130 -0.88 -23.21 -17.71
C ARG A 130 -0.61 -21.98 -16.84
N VAL A 131 -0.85 -22.06 -15.53
CA VAL A 131 -0.55 -20.96 -14.61
C VAL A 131 0.93 -20.63 -14.63
N ALA A 132 1.81 -21.64 -14.54
CA ALA A 132 3.26 -21.44 -14.57
C ALA A 132 3.73 -20.79 -15.88
N ASP A 133 3.13 -21.13 -17.03
CA ASP A 133 3.43 -20.50 -18.31
C ASP A 133 2.93 -19.05 -18.37
N GLU A 134 1.71 -18.78 -17.93
CA GLU A 134 1.16 -17.41 -17.89
C GLU A 134 1.94 -16.51 -16.90
N MET A 135 2.51 -17.07 -15.83
CA MET A 135 3.40 -16.34 -14.90
C MET A 135 4.69 -15.83 -15.57
N ARG A 136 5.16 -16.50 -16.62
CA ARG A 136 6.40 -16.15 -17.34
C ARG A 136 6.19 -15.09 -18.42
N LEU A 137 4.94 -14.79 -18.75
CA LEU A 137 4.58 -13.89 -19.83
C LEU A 137 4.02 -12.57 -19.28
N PRO A 138 4.16 -11.46 -20.04
CA PRO A 138 3.43 -10.23 -19.74
C PRO A 138 1.93 -10.53 -19.61
N GLY A 139 1.32 -10.00 -18.56
CA GLY A 139 -0.11 -10.17 -18.34
C GLY A 139 -0.88 -9.40 -19.42
N LYS A 140 -1.78 -10.08 -20.13
CA LYS A 140 -2.58 -9.43 -21.18
C LYS A 140 -3.58 -8.43 -20.59
N ASP A 141 -4.37 -8.89 -19.62
CA ASP A 141 -5.47 -8.14 -19.00
C ASP A 141 -5.35 -8.11 -17.46
N TRP A 142 -4.15 -8.37 -16.93
CA TRP A 142 -3.90 -8.42 -15.49
C TRP A 142 -2.48 -7.99 -15.15
N GLU A 143 -2.27 -7.55 -13.92
CA GLU A 143 -0.95 -7.16 -13.42
C GLU A 143 -0.16 -8.38 -12.92
N ASN A 144 0.90 -8.73 -13.63
CA ASN A 144 1.81 -9.81 -13.25
C ASN A 144 2.93 -9.29 -12.33
N LEU A 145 2.70 -9.28 -11.01
CA LEU A 145 3.69 -8.80 -10.04
C LEU A 145 4.95 -9.67 -9.97
N PHE A 146 4.86 -10.95 -10.34
CA PHE A 146 6.05 -11.81 -10.43
C PHE A 146 7.00 -11.30 -11.51
N LEU A 147 6.47 -11.01 -12.71
CA LEU A 147 7.29 -10.46 -13.79
C LEU A 147 7.74 -9.03 -13.49
N ALA A 148 6.85 -8.19 -12.93
CA ALA A 148 7.18 -6.81 -12.54
C ALA A 148 8.35 -6.74 -11.55
N ALA A 149 8.46 -7.73 -10.65
CA ALA A 149 9.56 -7.84 -9.71
C ALA A 149 10.85 -8.43 -10.31
N GLY A 150 10.86 -8.80 -11.60
CA GLY A 150 12.00 -9.47 -12.23
C GLY A 150 12.06 -10.97 -11.97
N GLY A 151 10.92 -11.60 -11.66
CA GLY A 151 10.79 -13.03 -11.39
C GLY A 151 11.17 -13.42 -9.97
N GLY A 152 11.55 -14.69 -9.78
CA GLY A 152 11.88 -15.28 -8.47
C GLY A 152 12.84 -14.49 -7.58
N PRO A 153 13.90 -13.81 -8.09
CA PRO A 153 14.80 -13.01 -7.27
C PRO A 153 14.13 -11.81 -6.57
N GLY A 154 13.13 -11.20 -7.21
CA GLY A 154 12.46 -10.00 -6.69
C GLY A 154 11.23 -10.27 -5.84
N VAL A 155 10.97 -11.53 -5.51
CA VAL A 155 9.86 -11.94 -4.64
C VAL A 155 10.43 -12.48 -3.34
N LEU A 156 10.25 -11.75 -2.24
CA LEU A 156 10.68 -12.15 -0.90
C LEU A 156 9.51 -12.75 -0.13
N LEU A 157 9.68 -13.94 0.43
CA LEU A 157 8.64 -14.63 1.20
C LEU A 157 8.64 -14.13 2.64
N VAL A 158 7.48 -13.71 3.15
CA VAL A 158 7.43 -12.96 4.41
C VAL A 158 6.47 -13.53 5.46
N SER A 159 5.43 -14.27 5.05
CA SER A 159 4.54 -14.94 6.02
C SER A 159 3.90 -16.20 5.48
N PHE A 160 3.72 -17.17 6.39
CA PHE A 160 3.14 -18.49 6.14
C PHE A 160 2.19 -18.85 7.28
N LYS A 161 1.09 -19.53 6.94
CA LYS A 161 0.17 -20.12 7.92
C LYS A 161 0.73 -21.43 8.48
N ASN A 162 1.30 -22.27 7.62
CA ASN A 162 1.83 -23.59 7.94
C ASN A 162 3.19 -23.46 8.66
N GLU A 163 3.27 -23.99 9.88
CA GLU A 163 4.48 -23.93 10.71
C GLU A 163 5.72 -24.49 10.03
N ARG A 164 5.56 -25.53 9.20
CA ARG A 164 6.68 -26.15 8.50
C ARG A 164 7.31 -25.22 7.45
N LEU A 165 6.54 -24.27 6.93
CA LEU A 165 6.99 -23.35 5.89
C LEU A 165 7.58 -22.05 6.45
N LYS A 166 7.40 -21.75 7.74
CA LYS A 166 7.92 -20.51 8.35
C LYS A 166 9.43 -20.37 8.30
N ALA A 167 10.16 -21.48 8.21
CA ALA A 167 11.61 -21.47 7.99
C ALA A 167 12.03 -20.88 6.63
N LEU A 168 11.07 -20.67 5.72
CA LEU A 168 11.29 -20.04 4.41
C LEU A 168 11.12 -18.51 4.46
N THR A 169 10.61 -17.96 5.56
CA THR A 169 10.49 -16.51 5.74
C THR A 169 11.86 -15.83 5.64
N GLY A 170 11.92 -14.71 4.92
CA GLY A 170 13.15 -13.95 4.67
C GLY A 170 13.97 -14.47 3.48
N ARG A 171 13.52 -15.53 2.80
CA ARG A 171 14.15 -16.05 1.58
C ARG A 171 13.43 -15.57 0.33
N THR A 172 14.18 -15.39 -0.75
CA THR A 172 13.57 -15.13 -2.06
C THR A 172 12.92 -16.38 -2.61
N LEU A 173 11.92 -16.21 -3.48
CA LEU A 173 11.25 -17.30 -4.15
C LEU A 173 12.24 -18.12 -5.00
N LEU A 174 13.24 -17.47 -5.61
CA LEU A 174 14.31 -18.17 -6.33
C LEU A 174 15.15 -19.06 -5.41
N GLU A 175 15.58 -18.57 -4.24
CA GLU A 175 16.37 -19.36 -3.30
C GLU A 175 15.62 -20.63 -2.84
N VAL A 176 14.31 -20.51 -2.62
CA VAL A 176 13.46 -21.66 -2.26
C VAL A 176 13.32 -22.61 -3.45
N ALA A 177 13.11 -22.09 -4.66
CA ALA A 177 12.99 -22.89 -5.87
C ALA A 177 14.26 -23.71 -6.17
N VAL A 178 15.44 -23.07 -6.06
CA VAL A 178 16.74 -23.75 -6.19
C VAL A 178 16.89 -24.86 -5.16
N ALA A 179 16.54 -24.59 -3.89
CA ALA A 179 16.62 -25.59 -2.82
C ALA A 179 15.65 -26.78 -3.05
N ARG A 180 14.48 -26.52 -3.65
CA ARG A 180 13.48 -27.54 -4.01
C ARG A 180 13.73 -28.22 -5.35
N ARG A 181 14.71 -27.73 -6.13
CA ARG A 181 15.00 -28.18 -7.52
C ARG A 181 13.79 -28.05 -8.44
N THR A 182 13.06 -26.95 -8.27
CA THR A 182 11.87 -26.57 -9.04
C THR A 182 12.07 -25.20 -9.67
N SER A 183 11.15 -24.76 -10.53
CA SER A 183 11.15 -23.38 -11.02
C SER A 183 10.50 -22.43 -9.99
N PRO A 184 10.74 -21.11 -10.05
CA PRO A 184 10.06 -20.16 -9.16
C PRO A 184 8.54 -20.21 -9.28
N GLU A 185 7.99 -20.40 -10.48
CA GLU A 185 6.54 -20.46 -10.71
C GLU A 185 5.94 -21.70 -10.05
N GLU A 186 6.52 -22.87 -10.32
CA GLU A 186 6.14 -24.15 -9.69
C GLU A 186 6.22 -24.06 -8.16
N THR A 187 7.30 -23.45 -7.66
CA THR A 187 7.50 -23.25 -6.21
C THR A 187 6.43 -22.34 -5.62
N ALA A 188 6.04 -21.27 -6.31
CA ALA A 188 4.98 -20.39 -5.82
C ALA A 188 3.64 -21.12 -5.73
N ILE A 189 3.32 -21.96 -6.73
CA ILE A 189 2.13 -22.80 -6.73
C ILE A 189 2.19 -23.82 -5.59
N ASP A 190 3.32 -24.52 -5.41
CA ASP A 190 3.54 -25.47 -4.33
C ASP A 190 3.34 -24.84 -2.96
N LEU A 191 3.95 -23.67 -2.72
CA LEU A 191 3.84 -22.98 -1.44
C LEU A 191 2.40 -22.58 -1.14
N VAL A 192 1.63 -22.10 -2.13
CA VAL A 192 0.21 -21.78 -1.93
C VAL A 192 -0.61 -23.03 -1.59
N VAL A 193 -0.36 -24.15 -2.28
CA VAL A 193 -1.07 -25.42 -2.04
C VAL A 193 -0.68 -26.06 -0.69
N GLU A 194 0.60 -26.02 -0.32
CA GLU A 194 1.14 -26.58 0.94
C GLU A 194 0.78 -25.74 2.17
N ASP A 195 0.73 -24.41 2.01
CA ASP A 195 0.40 -23.50 3.11
C ASP A 195 -1.11 -23.44 3.37
N GLU A 196 -1.91 -23.74 2.34
CA GLU A 196 -3.36 -23.53 2.31
C GLU A 196 -3.72 -22.14 2.84
N SER A 197 -2.98 -21.14 2.36
CA SER A 197 -3.24 -19.72 2.63
C SER A 197 -2.77 -18.83 1.47
N ARG A 198 -3.11 -17.53 1.57
CA ARG A 198 -2.47 -16.49 0.76
C ARG A 198 -1.10 -16.19 1.37
N VAL A 199 -0.09 -16.97 0.97
CA VAL A 199 1.32 -16.81 1.39
C VAL A 199 1.76 -15.36 1.17
N GLY A 200 2.21 -14.69 2.22
CA GLY A 200 2.61 -13.28 2.14
C GLY A 200 3.96 -13.12 1.47
N ALA A 201 4.06 -12.15 0.56
CA ALA A 201 5.26 -11.85 -0.20
C ALA A 201 5.45 -10.34 -0.38
N CYS A 202 6.72 -9.92 -0.41
CA CYS A 202 7.13 -8.59 -0.86
C CYS A 202 7.64 -8.67 -2.31
N TYR A 203 7.27 -7.68 -3.12
CA TYR A 203 7.59 -7.59 -4.54
C TYR A 203 8.39 -6.32 -4.81
N PHE A 204 9.65 -6.45 -5.21
CA PHE A 204 10.55 -5.32 -5.48
C PHE A 204 10.29 -4.73 -6.88
N VAL A 205 9.32 -3.83 -6.97
CA VAL A 205 8.74 -3.38 -8.25
C VAL A 205 8.94 -1.89 -8.54
N ALA A 206 9.24 -1.07 -7.54
CA ALA A 206 9.30 0.39 -7.66
C ALA A 206 10.74 0.92 -7.78
N SER A 207 10.88 2.15 -8.30
CA SER A 207 12.14 2.87 -8.42
C SER A 207 12.31 3.89 -7.30
N GLU A 208 13.49 3.94 -6.69
CA GLU A 208 13.87 4.97 -5.71
C GLU A 208 13.81 6.38 -6.33
N GLU A 209 14.14 6.51 -7.61
CA GLU A 209 14.04 7.77 -8.35
C GLU A 209 12.58 8.26 -8.43
N ASN A 210 11.65 7.35 -8.77
CA ASN A 210 10.23 7.68 -8.80
C ASN A 210 9.70 7.98 -7.40
N LEU A 211 10.19 7.31 -6.35
CA LEU A 211 9.83 7.66 -4.96
C LEU A 211 10.23 9.10 -4.65
N ARG A 212 11.47 9.54 -4.96
CA ARG A 212 11.90 10.93 -4.75
C ARG A 212 11.00 11.94 -5.47
N ARG A 213 10.68 11.66 -6.74
CA ARG A 213 9.78 12.51 -7.53
C ARG A 213 8.38 12.59 -6.94
N GLN A 214 7.83 11.46 -6.48
CA GLN A 214 6.51 11.41 -5.86
C GLN A 214 6.47 12.09 -4.49
N VAL A 215 7.55 11.97 -3.69
CA VAL A 215 7.71 12.70 -2.43
C VAL A 215 7.67 14.22 -2.64
N ALA A 216 8.04 14.74 -3.81
CA ALA A 216 7.97 16.16 -4.12
C ALA A 216 6.57 16.65 -4.53
N LEU A 217 5.59 15.75 -4.74
CA LEU A 217 4.27 16.13 -5.23
C LEU A 217 3.40 16.73 -4.10
N PRO A 218 2.78 17.91 -4.31
CA PRO A 218 2.03 18.62 -3.27
C PRO A 218 0.71 17.93 -2.90
N TRP A 219 0.16 17.10 -3.79
CA TRP A 219 -1.07 16.34 -3.59
C TRP A 219 -0.83 14.90 -3.08
N MET A 220 0.42 14.54 -2.79
CA MET A 220 0.82 13.23 -2.27
C MET A 220 0.86 13.24 -0.73
N SER A 221 0.01 12.42 -0.10
CA SER A 221 0.11 12.09 1.32
C SER A 221 0.88 10.78 1.54
N PHE A 222 1.00 10.33 2.79
CA PHE A 222 1.78 9.13 3.11
C PHE A 222 1.01 8.16 3.99
N GLY A 223 0.91 6.91 3.54
CA GLY A 223 0.30 5.79 4.25
C GLY A 223 1.28 4.64 4.39
N SER A 224 1.21 3.87 5.48
CA SER A 224 2.11 2.71 5.64
C SER A 224 1.75 1.55 4.72
N ASP A 225 0.47 1.43 4.30
CA ASP A 225 -0.07 0.27 3.57
C ASP A 225 0.19 -1.06 4.30
N GLU A 226 0.22 -1.04 5.63
CA GLU A 226 0.50 -2.23 6.43
C GLU A 226 -0.33 -2.21 7.70
N ALA A 227 -0.59 -3.41 8.22
CA ALA A 227 -1.14 -3.54 9.56
C ALA A 227 -0.17 -2.94 10.59
N ALA A 228 -0.64 -2.79 11.83
CA ALA A 228 0.19 -2.35 12.96
C ALA A 228 0.49 -3.55 13.89
N PRO A 229 1.28 -4.56 13.46
CA PRO A 229 1.60 -5.69 14.32
C PRO A 229 2.42 -5.21 15.53
N ALA A 230 2.11 -5.73 16.70
CA ALA A 230 2.96 -5.50 17.86
C ALA A 230 4.26 -6.33 17.70
N PRO A 231 5.44 -5.85 18.11
CA PRO A 231 6.69 -6.60 18.04
C PRO A 231 6.80 -7.62 19.19
N GLU A 232 5.72 -8.37 19.43
CA GLU A 232 5.58 -9.29 20.54
C GLU A 232 4.61 -10.44 20.19
N GLY A 233 4.68 -11.51 20.97
CA GLY A 233 3.74 -12.62 20.90
C GLY A 233 3.69 -13.28 19.52
N VAL A 234 2.47 -13.57 19.06
CA VAL A 234 2.23 -14.31 17.81
C VAL A 234 2.71 -13.57 16.55
N PHE A 235 2.84 -12.25 16.62
CA PHE A 235 3.25 -11.43 15.47
C PHE A 235 4.72 -11.62 15.10
N LEU A 236 5.58 -11.97 16.07
CA LEU A 236 6.99 -12.30 15.85
C LEU A 236 7.20 -13.58 15.02
N ARG A 237 6.13 -14.32 14.71
CA ARG A 237 6.16 -15.55 13.92
C ARG A 237 5.97 -15.29 12.42
N SER A 238 5.91 -14.03 12.02
CA SER A 238 5.83 -13.55 10.64
C SER A 238 6.74 -12.36 10.46
N HIS A 239 7.19 -12.06 9.26
CA HIS A 239 7.95 -10.85 8.98
C HIS A 239 7.03 -9.89 8.23
N PRO A 240 6.50 -8.82 8.82
CA PRO A 240 5.77 -7.82 8.04
C PRO A 240 6.74 -7.07 7.12
N HIS A 241 6.21 -6.34 6.14
CA HIS A 241 7.04 -5.41 5.39
C HIS A 241 7.58 -4.32 6.35
N PRO A 242 8.83 -3.84 6.24
CA PRO A 242 9.40 -2.82 7.14
C PRO A 242 8.62 -1.49 7.18
N ARG A 243 7.70 -1.30 6.23
CA ARG A 243 6.77 -0.16 6.17
C ARG A 243 5.80 -0.12 7.35
N ALA A 244 5.56 -1.25 8.02
CA ALA A 244 4.75 -1.31 9.25
C ALA A 244 5.31 -0.42 10.38
N TYR A 245 6.64 -0.31 10.45
CA TYR A 245 7.33 0.38 11.55
C TYR A 245 8.06 1.65 11.11
N GLY A 246 8.36 1.78 9.81
CA GLY A 246 9.35 2.72 9.33
C GLY A 246 8.86 3.85 8.43
N THR A 247 7.67 3.78 7.83
CA THR A 247 7.26 4.69 6.73
C THR A 247 7.43 6.17 7.06
N PHE A 248 6.87 6.62 8.18
CA PHE A 248 6.91 8.03 8.58
C PHE A 248 8.31 8.47 9.00
N ALA A 249 9.05 7.63 9.73
CA ALA A 249 10.42 7.93 10.12
C ALA A 249 11.38 7.94 8.92
N ARG A 250 11.14 7.08 7.92
CA ARG A 250 11.87 7.07 6.65
C ARG A 250 11.58 8.34 5.84
N LEU A 251 10.34 8.80 5.78
CA LEU A 251 10.02 10.10 5.16
C LEU A 251 10.81 11.24 5.83
N LEU A 252 10.65 11.39 7.14
CA LEU A 252 11.22 12.52 7.90
C LEU A 252 12.75 12.47 7.98
N GLY A 253 13.33 11.28 8.15
CA GLY A 253 14.78 11.08 8.22
C GLY A 253 15.42 11.10 6.84
N HIS A 254 15.07 10.16 5.98
CA HIS A 254 15.75 9.96 4.70
C HIS A 254 15.41 11.03 3.68
N TYR A 255 14.13 11.22 3.34
CA TYR A 255 13.77 12.13 2.24
C TYR A 255 13.77 13.62 2.64
N VAL A 256 13.43 13.94 3.89
CA VAL A 256 13.35 15.34 4.36
C VAL A 256 14.70 15.81 4.93
N ARG A 257 15.24 15.15 5.96
CA ARG A 257 16.49 15.60 6.60
C ARG A 257 17.71 15.34 5.71
N ASP A 258 17.87 14.11 5.21
CA ASP A 258 19.11 13.70 4.53
C ASP A 258 19.12 14.15 3.06
N GLU A 259 18.06 13.87 2.30
CA GLU A 259 17.99 14.21 0.87
C GLU A 259 17.40 15.59 0.57
N LYS A 260 16.69 16.21 1.53
CA LYS A 260 16.10 17.56 1.40
C LYS A 260 15.19 17.70 0.17
N ILE A 261 14.44 16.64 -0.16
CA ILE A 261 13.49 16.64 -1.28
C ILE A 261 12.40 17.70 -1.09
N VAL A 262 11.95 17.87 0.15
CA VAL A 262 10.97 18.89 0.55
C VAL A 262 11.32 19.47 1.93
N PRO A 263 10.85 20.69 2.25
CA PRO A 263 10.94 21.24 3.60
C PRO A 263 10.19 20.40 4.63
N LEU A 264 10.61 20.46 5.90
CA LEU A 264 9.99 19.70 6.99
C LEU A 264 8.53 20.07 7.19
N GLU A 265 8.20 21.35 7.15
CA GLU A 265 6.85 21.87 7.29
C GLU A 265 5.88 21.34 6.22
N ASP A 266 6.38 21.16 4.99
CA ASP A 266 5.59 20.61 3.88
C ASP A 266 5.36 19.11 4.10
N ALA A 267 6.38 18.35 4.51
CA ALA A 267 6.22 16.95 4.87
C ALA A 267 5.23 16.78 6.05
N ILE A 268 5.31 17.62 7.08
CA ILE A 268 4.37 17.59 8.21
C ILE A 268 2.95 17.91 7.74
N HIS A 269 2.75 18.91 6.87
CA HIS A 269 1.43 19.19 6.29
C HIS A 269 0.84 17.96 5.59
N ARG A 270 1.66 17.25 4.81
CA ARG A 270 1.27 16.04 4.06
C ARG A 270 1.10 14.77 4.92
N LEU A 271 1.58 14.80 6.16
CA LEU A 271 1.31 13.78 7.19
C LEU A 271 0.11 14.09 8.08
N THR A 272 -0.39 15.33 8.09
CA THR A 272 -1.35 15.80 9.10
C THR A 272 -2.58 16.43 8.48
N ASP A 273 -2.49 17.69 8.05
CA ASP A 273 -3.63 18.45 7.56
C ASP A 273 -4.15 17.97 6.20
N LEU A 274 -3.25 17.57 5.27
CA LEU A 274 -3.67 17.03 3.97
C LEU A 274 -4.57 15.79 4.15
N PRO A 275 -4.12 14.69 4.80
CA PRO A 275 -4.99 13.52 5.00
C PRO A 275 -6.21 13.83 5.88
N ALA A 276 -6.12 14.73 6.86
CA ALA A 276 -7.29 15.15 7.63
C ALA A 276 -8.35 15.86 6.76
N ARG A 277 -7.94 16.66 5.78
CA ARG A 277 -8.84 17.31 4.80
C ARG A 277 -9.40 16.30 3.82
N THR A 278 -8.55 15.45 3.24
CA THR A 278 -8.91 14.34 2.35
C THR A 278 -9.98 13.46 2.99
N LEU A 279 -9.83 13.09 4.25
CA LEU A 279 -10.76 12.19 4.94
C LEU A 279 -11.89 12.93 5.71
N ARG A 280 -11.93 14.27 5.65
CA ARG A 280 -12.88 15.14 6.40
C ARG A 280 -12.90 14.85 7.91
N LEU A 281 -11.71 14.71 8.49
CA LEU A 281 -11.50 14.54 9.92
C LEU A 281 -11.51 15.90 10.61
N GLY A 282 -12.71 16.41 10.87
CA GLY A 282 -12.89 17.73 11.46
C GLY A 282 -12.13 17.92 12.78
N ARG A 283 -11.48 19.08 12.90
CA ARG A 283 -10.71 19.50 14.08
C ARG A 283 -9.49 18.60 14.40
N ARG A 284 -8.93 17.90 13.41
CA ARG A 284 -7.67 17.14 13.50
C ARG A 284 -6.67 17.60 12.43
N GLY A 285 -5.42 17.15 12.53
CA GLY A 285 -4.36 17.44 11.56
C GLY A 285 -3.70 18.82 11.69
N ARG A 286 -4.09 19.65 12.68
CA ARG A 286 -3.48 20.96 12.94
C ARG A 286 -3.35 21.23 14.44
N VAL A 287 -2.24 21.87 14.82
CA VAL A 287 -2.07 22.43 16.17
C VAL A 287 -2.71 23.80 16.22
N ALA A 288 -3.95 23.87 16.67
CA ALA A 288 -4.73 25.10 16.76
C ALA A 288 -5.71 25.07 17.94
N ARG A 289 -6.12 26.25 18.43
CA ARG A 289 -7.15 26.35 19.47
C ARG A 289 -8.45 25.69 18.99
N GLY A 290 -9.05 24.87 19.86
CA GLY A 290 -10.31 24.15 19.56
C GLY A 290 -10.14 22.84 18.76
N TYR A 291 -8.91 22.46 18.38
CA TYR A 291 -8.63 21.17 17.76
C TYR A 291 -8.40 20.08 18.81
N PHE A 292 -8.54 18.81 18.40
CA PHE A 292 -8.15 17.67 19.25
C PHE A 292 -6.65 17.71 19.50
N ALA A 293 -6.23 17.36 20.72
CA ALA A 293 -4.83 17.28 21.10
C ALA A 293 -4.20 15.96 20.64
N ASP A 294 -4.19 15.74 19.31
CA ASP A 294 -3.36 14.73 18.66
C ASP A 294 -2.04 15.39 18.31
N VAL A 295 -1.02 15.17 19.13
CA VAL A 295 0.24 15.91 19.06
C VAL A 295 1.40 14.93 19.09
N VAL A 296 2.38 15.19 18.24
CA VAL A 296 3.60 14.41 18.15
C VAL A 296 4.80 15.31 18.41
N ALA A 297 5.74 14.85 19.23
CA ALA A 297 7.05 15.47 19.42
C ALA A 297 8.13 14.45 19.04
N PHE A 298 9.02 14.86 18.14
CA PHE A 298 10.14 14.05 17.65
C PHE A 298 11.39 14.94 17.49
N ASP A 299 12.57 14.35 17.56
CA ASP A 299 13.82 15.06 17.25
C ASP A 299 14.11 14.96 15.75
N PRO A 300 14.03 16.07 14.98
CA PRO A 300 14.24 16.04 13.54
C PRO A 300 15.66 15.63 13.15
N ARG A 301 16.64 15.68 14.06
CA ARG A 301 18.03 15.29 13.79
C ARG A 301 18.23 13.78 13.89
N THR A 302 17.41 13.07 14.67
CA THR A 302 17.62 11.66 15.01
C THR A 302 16.46 10.74 14.61
N ILE A 303 15.36 11.28 14.08
CA ILE A 303 14.25 10.48 13.54
C ILE A 303 14.75 9.53 12.44
N GLU A 304 14.56 8.23 12.62
CA GLU A 304 15.12 7.21 11.74
C GLU A 304 14.34 5.88 11.81
N THR A 305 14.12 5.23 10.67
CA THR A 305 13.59 3.87 10.64
C THR A 305 14.68 2.85 11.01
N ARG A 306 14.35 1.87 11.85
CA ARG A 306 15.23 0.73 12.16
C ARG A 306 14.76 -0.57 11.51
N ALA A 307 13.52 -0.63 11.04
CA ALA A 307 12.96 -1.80 10.40
C ALA A 307 13.60 -2.04 9.03
N THR A 308 14.06 -3.26 8.81
CA THR A 308 14.56 -3.76 7.54
C THR A 308 13.75 -4.98 7.10
N TYR A 309 13.95 -5.48 5.87
CA TYR A 309 13.29 -6.72 5.45
C TYR A 309 13.74 -7.93 6.28
N ALA A 310 14.99 -7.93 6.77
CA ALA A 310 15.53 -8.99 7.61
C ALA A 310 15.03 -8.88 9.06
N GLU A 311 14.94 -7.66 9.58
CA GLU A 311 14.51 -7.37 10.96
C GLU A 311 13.37 -6.34 10.95
N PRO A 312 12.15 -6.74 10.56
CA PRO A 312 11.06 -5.78 10.38
C PRO A 312 10.45 -5.28 11.69
N HIS A 313 10.51 -6.06 12.77
CA HIS A 313 9.94 -5.73 14.08
C HIS A 313 10.80 -4.76 14.91
N ARG A 314 11.28 -3.69 14.28
CA ARG A 314 12.13 -2.68 14.92
C ARG A 314 11.45 -1.31 14.86
N TYR A 315 11.06 -0.79 16.02
CA TYR A 315 10.51 0.56 16.11
C TYR A 315 11.51 1.60 15.59
N ALA A 316 10.96 2.66 15.00
CA ALA A 316 11.72 3.84 14.65
C ALA A 316 12.29 4.53 15.92
N THR A 317 13.42 5.22 15.76
CA THR A 317 14.03 6.06 16.80
C THR A 317 13.75 7.54 16.56
N GLY A 318 13.89 8.38 17.58
CA GLY A 318 13.72 9.83 17.49
C GLY A 318 12.29 10.34 17.72
N MET A 319 11.31 9.44 17.85
CA MET A 319 9.96 9.77 18.31
C MET A 319 9.94 9.85 19.85
N VAL A 320 9.53 10.99 20.42
CA VAL A 320 9.67 11.26 21.87
C VAL A 320 8.33 11.17 22.59
N HIS A 321 7.34 11.94 22.14
CA HIS A 321 5.99 11.94 22.71
C HIS A 321 4.94 11.82 21.62
N VAL A 322 3.89 11.06 21.92
CA VAL A 322 2.67 10.99 21.10
C VAL A 322 1.49 11.12 22.06
N LEU A 323 0.64 12.09 21.80
CA LEU A 323 -0.63 12.29 22.49
C LEU A 323 -1.75 12.00 21.50
N VAL A 324 -2.77 11.30 21.96
CA VAL A 324 -4.01 11.07 21.20
C VAL A 324 -5.16 11.56 22.07
N ASN A 325 -5.96 12.50 21.53
CA ASN A 325 -7.02 13.17 22.30
C ASN A 325 -6.54 13.80 23.63
N GLY A 326 -5.28 14.24 23.69
CA GLY A 326 -4.67 14.88 24.87
C GLY A 326 -4.07 13.92 25.90
N GLU A 327 -4.21 12.61 25.70
CA GLU A 327 -3.64 11.59 26.60
C GLU A 327 -2.34 11.03 26.00
N PRO A 328 -1.21 11.02 26.74
CA PRO A 328 0.05 10.45 26.26
C PRO A 328 -0.07 8.95 26.01
N VAL A 329 0.14 8.53 24.75
CA VAL A 329 0.24 7.12 24.34
C VAL A 329 1.69 6.68 24.17
N LEU A 330 2.59 7.62 23.85
CA LEU A 330 4.04 7.44 23.89
C LEU A 330 4.63 8.54 24.78
N LYS A 331 5.46 8.17 25.75
CA LYS A 331 6.16 9.10 26.64
C LYS A 331 7.62 8.69 26.78
N ASP A 332 8.52 9.61 26.48
CA ASP A 332 9.98 9.39 26.54
C ASP A 332 10.43 8.19 25.69
N GLY A 333 9.77 7.99 24.54
CA GLY A 333 10.02 6.86 23.64
C GLY A 333 9.31 5.56 24.00
N GLU A 334 8.62 5.48 25.14
CA GLU A 334 7.97 4.27 25.63
C GLU A 334 6.44 4.33 25.55
N HIS A 335 5.80 3.23 25.17
CA HIS A 335 4.34 3.17 25.08
C HIS A 335 3.71 3.13 26.49
N THR A 336 2.73 3.98 26.76
CA THR A 336 2.16 4.13 28.12
C THR A 336 1.10 3.09 28.45
N GLY A 337 0.60 2.36 27.44
CA GLY A 337 -0.54 1.44 27.55
C GLY A 337 -1.90 2.11 27.35
N ALA A 338 -1.94 3.45 27.33
CA ALA A 338 -3.15 4.21 27.07
C ALA A 338 -3.71 3.94 25.67
N ARG A 339 -5.04 3.86 25.56
CA ARG A 339 -5.76 3.64 24.29
C ARG A 339 -6.91 4.64 24.12
N PRO A 340 -6.64 5.96 24.15
CA PRO A 340 -7.66 7.02 24.11
C PRO A 340 -8.28 7.22 22.72
N GLY A 341 -8.02 6.31 21.78
CA GLY A 341 -8.52 6.35 20.41
C GLY A 341 -10.04 6.37 20.35
N ARG A 342 -10.57 7.00 19.29
CA ARG A 342 -12.02 7.11 19.07
C ARG A 342 -12.33 6.72 17.63
N VAL A 343 -13.48 6.10 17.42
CA VAL A 343 -14.05 5.96 16.08
C VAL A 343 -14.29 7.37 15.51
N LEU A 344 -13.73 7.63 14.33
CA LEU A 344 -13.90 8.90 13.65
C LEU A 344 -15.11 8.81 12.72
N VAL A 345 -15.95 9.83 12.79
CA VAL A 345 -17.06 10.01 11.85
C VAL A 345 -16.72 11.24 11.01
N PRO A 346 -16.74 11.14 9.67
CA PRO A 346 -16.49 12.29 8.82
C PRO A 346 -17.41 13.44 9.21
N THR A 347 -16.86 14.66 9.30
CA THR A 347 -17.73 15.83 9.47
C THR A 347 -18.57 15.96 8.22
N ARG A 348 -19.88 15.71 8.33
CA ARG A 348 -20.84 16.01 7.28
C ARG A 348 -20.74 17.52 7.03
N GLY A 349 -20.21 17.90 5.86
CA GLY A 349 -20.53 19.22 5.33
C GLY A 349 -22.05 19.30 5.30
N THR A 350 -22.63 20.41 5.74
CA THR A 350 -24.06 20.67 5.57
C THR A 350 -24.42 20.34 4.13
N ALA A 351 -25.10 19.21 3.92
CA ALA A 351 -25.62 18.86 2.61
C ALA A 351 -26.45 20.06 2.17
N ARG A 352 -26.20 20.57 0.95
CA ARG A 352 -27.14 21.48 0.33
C ARG A 352 -28.42 20.68 0.14
N LEU A 353 -29.32 20.79 1.11
CA LEU A 353 -30.75 20.64 0.86
C LEU A 353 -31.10 21.81 -0.04
N SER A 354 -31.08 21.58 -1.35
CA SER A 354 -31.72 22.44 -2.35
C SER A 354 -32.82 21.65 -3.02
#